data_AF-A0A3D0JM87-F1
#
_entry.id   AF-A0A3D0JM87-F1
#
_cell.length_a   1.000
_cell.length_b   1.000
_cell.length_c   1.000
_cell.angle_alpha   90.00
_cell.angle_beta   90.00
_cell.angle_gamma   90.00
#
_symmetry.space_group_name_H-M   'P 1'
#
loop_
_entity.id
_entity.type
_entity.pdbx_description
1 polymer ?
#
loop_
_entity_poly.entity_id
_entity_poly.type
_entity_poly.pdbx_seq_one_letter_code
_entity_poly.pdbx_strand_id
1 'polypeptide(L)' 'MKKILLTLLCLSVIGCSKPREPEKTVDVLLIGAGVMSATLGTYLHELQPDWSIEIYERLDRVAGESSNGWNNAGT' A
#
# COMPACT_ATOMS: atom_id res chain seq x y z
N MET A 1 36.68 -26.61 25.11
CA MET A 1 36.51 -26.23 23.69
C MET A 1 35.08 -26.39 23.18
N LYS A 2 34.38 -27.53 23.43
CA LYS A 2 32.98 -27.71 23.00
C LYS A 2 31.96 -26.72 23.61
N LYS A 3 32.17 -26.29 24.86
CA LYS A 3 31.28 -25.31 25.52
C LYS A 3 31.34 -23.92 24.86
N ILE A 4 32.55 -23.45 24.54
CA ILE A 4 32.77 -22.17 23.83
C ILE A 4 32.20 -22.22 22.41
N LEU A 5 32.39 -23.34 21.70
CA LEU A 5 31.82 -23.56 20.37
C LEU A 5 30.28 -23.58 20.39
N LEU A 6 29.67 -24.15 21.45
CA LEU A 6 28.22 -24.19 21.62
C LEU A 6 27.64 -22.81 21.95
N THR A 7 28.35 -21.97 22.71
CA THR A 7 27.92 -20.59 23.01
C THR A 7 27.99 -19.69 21.78
N LEU A 8 29.00 -19.86 20.91
CA LEU A 8 29.12 -19.13 19.64
C LEU A 8 28.02 -19.51 18.63
N LEU A 9 27.58 -20.77 18.62
CA LEU A 9 26.50 -21.25 17.74
C LEU A 9 25.11 -20.71 18.16
N CYS A 10 24.90 -20.40 19.44
CA CYS A 10 23.65 -19.80 19.91
C CYS A 10 23.52 -18.30 19.57
N LEU A 11 24.63 -17.56 19.43
CA LEU A 11 24.59 -16.13 19.10
C LEU A 11 24.15 -15.86 17.65
N SER A 12 24.35 -16.80 16.73
CA SER A 12 23.94 -16.62 15.32
C SER A 12 22.42 -16.71 15.09
N VAL A 13 21.65 -17.17 16.09
CA VAL A 13 20.19 -17.38 15.95
C VAL A 13 19.37 -16.15 16.41
N ILE A 14 19.99 -15.19 17.08
CA ILE A 14 19.31 -14.00 17.64
C ILE A 14 19.33 -12.81 16.65
N GLY A 15 20.11 -12.90 15.57
CA GLY A 15 20.43 -11.75 14.70
C GLY A 15 19.52 -11.46 13.50
N CYS A 16 18.46 -12.24 13.24
CA CYS A 16 17.66 -12.10 12.01
C CYS A 16 16.15 -12.07 12.27
N SER A 17 15.67 -11.17 13.12
CA SER A 17 14.29 -10.69 13.02
C SER A 17 14.31 -9.33 12.32
N LYS A 18 13.79 -9.24 11.09
CA LYS A 18 13.45 -7.92 10.51
C LYS A 18 12.55 -7.21 11.53
N PRO A 19 12.85 -5.96 11.92
CA PRO A 19 11.91 -5.17 12.70
C PRO A 19 10.57 -5.21 11.97
N ARG A 20 9.49 -5.42 12.72
CA ARG A 20 8.15 -5.30 12.15
C ARG A 20 7.99 -3.81 11.84
N GLU A 21 8.06 -3.44 10.57
CA GLU A 21 7.74 -2.09 10.13
C GLU A 21 6.36 -1.73 10.71
N PRO A 22 6.18 -0.52 11.25
CA PRO A 22 4.90 -0.12 11.79
C PRO A 22 3.84 -0.24 10.70
N GLU A 23 2.74 -0.91 11.02
CA GLU A 23 1.62 -1.10 10.10
C GLU A 23 1.03 0.26 9.78
N LYS A 24 1.10 0.66 8.50
CA LYS A 24 0.60 1.95 8.05
C LYS A 24 -0.92 1.91 8.01
N THR A 25 -1.55 2.70 8.87
CA THR A 25 -3.00 2.91 8.87
C THR A 25 -3.36 4.10 8.00
N VAL A 26 -4.44 3.97 7.21
CA VAL A 26 -5.04 5.06 6.44
C VAL A 26 -6.53 5.11 6.73
N ASP A 27 -7.12 6.30 6.68
CA ASP A 27 -8.55 6.49 6.91
C ASP A 27 -9.38 5.93 5.75
N VAL A 28 -8.86 6.07 4.52
CA VAL A 28 -9.50 5.56 3.30
C VAL A 28 -8.47 4.94 2.37
N LEU A 29 -8.75 3.71 1.93
CA LEU A 29 -8.02 3.01 0.89
C LEU A 29 -8.94 2.79 -0.32
N LEU A 30 -8.61 3.41 -1.45
CA LEU A 30 -9.34 3.26 -2.71
C LEU A 30 -8.59 2.29 -3.63
N ILE A 31 -9.29 1.28 -4.14
CA ILE A 31 -8.71 0.27 -5.04
C ILE A 31 -9.21 0.53 -6.46
N GLY A 32 -8.25 0.65 -7.39
CA GLY A 32 -8.45 1.10 -8.77
C GLY A 32 -8.33 2.62 -8.89
N ALA A 33 -7.40 3.10 -9.69
CA ALA A 33 -7.19 4.53 -10.00
C ALA A 33 -8.00 4.96 -11.24
N GLY A 34 -9.25 4.52 -11.32
CA GLY A 34 -10.21 4.94 -12.33
C GLY A 34 -11.03 6.17 -11.90
N VAL A 35 -11.94 6.59 -12.78
CA VAL A 35 -12.76 7.80 -12.59
C VAL A 35 -13.60 7.74 -11.30
N MET A 36 -14.12 6.56 -10.94
CA MET A 36 -14.95 6.39 -9.74
C MET A 36 -14.16 6.69 -8.46
N SER A 37 -13.01 6.03 -8.28
CA SER A 37 -12.15 6.24 -7.11
C SER A 37 -11.56 7.64 -7.08
N ALA A 38 -11.12 8.17 -8.23
CA ALA A 38 -10.62 9.54 -8.30
C ALA A 38 -11.71 10.54 -7.87
N THR A 39 -12.94 10.39 -8.36
CA THR A 39 -14.07 11.27 -8.02
C THR A 39 -14.42 11.18 -6.54
N LEU A 40 -14.54 9.96 -6.02
CA LEU A 40 -14.84 9.74 -4.61
C LEU A 40 -13.73 10.31 -3.71
N GLY A 41 -12.47 10.07 -4.07
CA GLY A 41 -11.31 10.61 -3.34
C GLY A 41 -11.32 12.13 -3.30
N THR A 42 -11.66 12.79 -4.41
CA THR A 42 -11.84 14.25 -4.45
C THR A 42 -12.94 14.70 -3.50
N TYR A 43 -14.13 14.09 -3.54
CA TYR A 43 -15.22 14.46 -2.63
C TYR A 43 -14.86 14.25 -1.16
N LEU A 44 -14.18 13.16 -0.84
CA LEU A 44 -13.75 12.89 0.52
C LEU A 44 -12.69 13.90 0.99
N HIS A 45 -11.77 14.31 0.12
CA HIS A 45 -10.78 15.34 0.45
C HIS A 45 -11.45 16.70 0.70
N GLU A 46 -12.44 17.08 -0.09
CA GLU A 46 -13.21 18.32 0.13
C GLU A 46 -14.00 18.29 1.45
N LEU A 47 -14.58 17.13 1.80
CA LEU A 47 -15.40 16.99 3.01
C LEU A 47 -14.57 16.80 4.28
N GLN A 48 -13.43 16.10 4.19
CA GLN A 48 -12.56 15.72 5.30
C GLN A 48 -11.08 15.86 4.86
N PRO A 49 -10.55 17.09 4.78
CA PRO A 49 -9.21 17.34 4.25
C PRO A 49 -8.07 16.75 5.09
N ASP A 50 -8.32 16.49 6.37
CA ASP A 50 -7.33 15.94 7.31
C ASP A 50 -7.22 14.40 7.22
N TRP A 51 -8.11 13.74 6.47
CA TRP A 51 -8.05 12.28 6.31
C TRP A 51 -6.90 11.86 5.40
N SER A 52 -6.24 10.78 5.79
CA SER A 52 -5.26 10.08 4.98
C SER A 52 -5.97 9.19 3.95
N ILE A 53 -5.84 9.53 2.67
CA ILE A 53 -6.45 8.81 1.55
C ILE A 53 -5.34 8.26 0.65
N GLU A 54 -5.35 6.95 0.41
CA GLU A 54 -4.47 6.30 -0.56
C GLU A 54 -5.25 5.63 -1.68
N ILE A 55 -4.69 5.66 -2.89
CA ILE A 55 -5.25 5.01 -4.07
C ILE A 55 -4.23 4.02 -4.62
N TYR A 56 -4.63 2.77 -4.81
CA TYR A 56 -3.79 1.72 -5.41
C TYR A 56 -4.37 1.28 -6.73
N GLU A 57 -3.50 1.12 -7.73
CA GLU A 57 -3.85 0.61 -9.05
C GLU A 57 -2.98 -0.62 -9.35
N ARG A 58 -3.60 -1.63 -9.95
CA ARG A 58 -2.92 -2.86 -10.37
C ARG A 58 -2.28 -2.69 -11.74
N LEU A 59 -2.94 -1.98 -12.66
CA LEU A 59 -2.47 -1.80 -14.02
C LEU A 59 -1.25 -0.88 -14.09
N ASP A 60 -0.50 -0.98 -15.18
CA ASP A 60 0.68 -0.14 -15.42
C ASP A 60 0.36 1.35 -15.55
N ARG A 61 -0.93 1.70 -15.73
CA ARG A 61 -1.40 3.07 -15.92
C ARG A 61 -2.71 3.31 -15.18
N VAL A 62 -2.84 4.51 -14.63
CA VAL A 62 -4.12 5.02 -14.11
C VAL A 62 -5.17 5.06 -15.20
N ALA A 63 -6.44 4.87 -14.82
CA ALA A 63 -7.58 4.88 -15.73
C ALA A 63 -7.44 3.96 -16.96
N GLY A 64 -6.71 2.85 -16.86
CA GLY A 64 -6.42 1.95 -17.99
C GLY A 64 -7.62 1.14 -18.51
N GLU A 65 -8.63 0.89 -17.66
CA GLU A 65 -9.80 0.09 -17.99
C GLU A 65 -10.93 0.92 -18.64
N SER A 66 -12.16 0.84 -18.10
CA SER A 66 -13.35 1.57 -18.56
C SER A 66 -13.23 3.08 -18.38
N SER A 67 -12.30 3.56 -17.54
CA SER A 67 -12.04 4.99 -17.36
C SER A 67 -11.16 5.58 -18.48
N ASN A 68 -10.58 4.73 -19.34
CA ASN A 68 -9.80 5.20 -20.48
C ASN A 68 -10.73 5.88 -21.48
N GLY A 69 -10.30 7.02 -22.04
CA GLY A 69 -11.09 7.76 -23.04
C GLY A 69 -11.37 7.01 -24.34
N TRP A 70 -10.79 5.83 -24.58
CA TRP A 70 -11.17 4.95 -25.71
C TRP A 70 -12.08 3.78 -25.32
N ASN A 71 -12.18 3.48 -24.01
CA ASN A 71 -12.94 2.34 -23.49
C ASN A 71 -14.19 2.78 -22.72
N ASN A 72 -14.30 4.06 -22.40
CA ASN A 72 -15.43 4.61 -21.67
C ASN A 72 -16.61 4.79 -22.63
N ALA A 73 -17.78 4.30 -22.27
CA ALA A 73 -19.00 4.46 -23.08
C ALA A 73 -19.51 5.92 -23.17
N GLY A 74 -18.79 6.88 -22.57
CA GLY A 74 -19.04 8.32 -22.60
C GLY A 74 -18.09 9.14 -23.48
N THR A 75 -17.36 8.51 -24.41
CA THR A 75 -16.51 9.17 -25.43
C THR A 75 -16.98 8.87 -26.84
#